data_AF-A0A182JWS6-F1
#
_entry.id   AF-A0A182JWS6-F1
#
_cell.length_a   1.000
_cell.length_b   1.000
_cell.length_c   1.000
_cell.angle_alpha   90.00
_cell.angle_beta   90.00
_cell.angle_gamma   90.00
#
_symmetry.space_group_name_H-M   'P 1'
#
loop_
_entity.id
_entity.type
_entity.pdbx_description
1 polymer ?
#
loop_
_entity_poly.entity_id
_entity_poly.type
_entity_poly.pdbx_seq_one_letter_code
_entity_poly.pdbx_strand_id
1 'polypeptide(L)'
;MNAFGEVFKESEVDPAAEFLAREQNALAGLEDEIPPIAAGAGTEEEENPLPKAEDDNDDFAGFTVPKQVTEEPEKIRKWREDQKTRLEEKDREEERKKDELREQARKELEDWYKHHEETISKTKAANRNAEKQFVAETDEIEPGTEWERIAKLCDFNPKTNKSSKDISRMRSIILQLKQNPLQATKKV
;
A
#
# COMPACT_ATOMS: atom_id res chain seq x y z
N MET A 1 -9.61 26.79 17.15
CA MET A 1 -10.01 25.60 16.36
C MET A 1 -9.62 25.90 14.93
N ASN A 2 -9.02 24.94 14.23
CA ASN A 2 -8.44 25.01 12.87
C ASN A 2 -6.91 25.21 12.84
N ALA A 3 -6.16 24.12 13.06
CA ALA A 3 -4.74 24.00 12.70
C ALA A 3 -4.29 22.51 12.68
N PHE A 4 -5.15 21.61 12.21
CA PHE A 4 -4.84 20.16 12.14
C PHE A 4 -5.22 19.54 10.78
N GLY A 5 -5.35 20.37 9.74
CA GLY A 5 -5.85 19.95 8.42
C GLY A 5 -4.89 20.13 7.25
N GLU A 6 -3.67 20.65 7.46
CA GLU A 6 -2.77 21.02 6.34
C GLU A 6 -1.35 20.44 6.48
N VAL A 7 -1.21 19.14 6.78
CA VAL A 7 0.10 18.46 6.68
C VAL A 7 0.04 17.20 5.82
N PHE A 8 -1.12 16.57 5.61
CA PHE A 8 -1.24 15.35 4.80
C PHE A 8 -1.70 15.64 3.38
N LYS A 9 -0.97 16.51 2.67
CA LYS A 9 -1.10 16.65 1.21
C LYS A 9 0.23 16.37 0.52
N GLU A 10 0.97 15.39 1.03
CA GLU A 10 1.87 14.62 0.20
C GLU A 10 0.99 13.65 -0.58
N SER A 11 1.08 13.70 -1.90
CA SER A 11 0.40 12.75 -2.78
C SER A 11 0.76 11.33 -2.34
N GLU A 12 -0.15 10.67 -1.63
CA GLU A 12 -0.17 9.22 -1.46
C GLU A 12 -0.36 8.65 -2.87
N VAL A 13 0.74 8.53 -3.61
CA VAL A 13 0.80 7.63 -4.75
C VAL A 13 0.78 6.26 -4.11
N ASP A 14 -0.40 5.67 -4.08
CA ASP A 14 -0.62 4.29 -3.64
C ASP A 14 0.45 3.41 -4.33
N PRO A 15 1.35 2.75 -3.57
CA PRO A 15 2.37 1.88 -4.14
C PRO A 15 1.78 0.78 -5.04
N ALA A 16 0.53 0.38 -4.78
CA ALA A 16 -0.19 -0.54 -5.65
C ALA A 16 -0.59 0.11 -6.99
N ALA A 17 -0.89 1.42 -7.01
CA ALA A 17 -1.19 2.15 -8.23
C ALA A 17 0.05 2.31 -9.14
N GLU A 18 1.23 2.53 -8.56
CA GLU A 18 2.49 2.59 -9.33
C GLU A 18 2.84 1.23 -9.94
N PHE A 19 2.61 0.13 -9.19
CA PHE A 19 2.78 -1.23 -9.69
C PHE A 19 1.80 -1.57 -10.82
N LEU A 20 0.52 -1.24 -10.67
CA LEU A 20 -0.50 -1.46 -11.70
C LEU A 20 -0.22 -0.66 -12.98
N ALA A 21 0.24 0.59 -12.86
CA ALA A 21 0.60 1.41 -14.01
C ALA A 21 1.83 0.85 -14.74
N ARG A 22 2.81 0.32 -14.01
CA ARG A 22 4.00 -0.32 -14.59
C ARG A 22 3.65 -1.59 -15.37
N GLU A 23 2.77 -2.43 -14.82
CA GLU A 23 2.32 -3.66 -15.48
C GLU A 23 1.42 -3.38 -16.70
N GLN A 24 0.55 -2.36 -16.63
CA GLN A 24 -0.25 -1.93 -17.78
C GLN A 24 0.61 -1.48 -18.96
N ASN A 25 1.69 -0.73 -18.69
CA ASN A 25 2.60 -0.30 -19.73
C ASN A 25 3.41 -1.46 -20.32
N ALA A 26 3.65 -2.53 -19.55
CA ALA A 26 4.27 -3.77 -20.04
C ALA A 26 3.33 -4.61 -20.92
N LEU A 27 2.01 -4.60 -20.65
CA LEU A 27 1.01 -5.27 -21.49
C LEU A 27 0.65 -4.49 -22.76
N ALA A 28 0.71 -3.16 -22.75
CA ALA A 28 0.37 -2.32 -23.91
C ALA A 28 1.29 -2.55 -25.12
N GLY A 29 2.48 -3.11 -24.93
CA GLY A 29 3.39 -3.48 -26.03
C GLY A 29 3.07 -4.80 -26.73
N LEU A 30 2.14 -5.61 -26.19
CA LEU A 30 1.81 -6.94 -26.73
C LEU A 30 0.59 -6.93 -27.68
N GLU A 31 -0.18 -5.84 -27.71
CA GLU A 31 -1.39 -5.71 -28.56
C GLU A 31 -1.04 -5.46 -30.04
N ASP A 32 0.14 -4.92 -30.33
CA ASP A 32 0.61 -4.64 -31.71
C ASP A 32 1.12 -5.89 -32.47
N GLU A 33 1.28 -7.05 -31.82
CA GLU A 33 1.83 -8.28 -32.45
C GLU A 33 0.78 -9.34 -32.84
N ILE A 34 -0.52 -9.09 -32.60
CA ILE A 34 -1.60 -10.03 -32.95
C ILE A 34 -2.31 -9.60 -34.24
N PRO A 35 -2.18 -10.31 -35.37
CA PRO A 35 -2.88 -9.94 -36.60
C PRO A 35 -4.40 -10.13 -36.48
N PRO A 36 -5.23 -9.21 -37.00
CA PRO A 36 -6.68 -9.24 -36.84
C PRO A 36 -7.34 -10.29 -37.74
N ILE A 37 -8.13 -11.19 -37.14
CA ILE A 37 -9.12 -12.00 -37.86
C ILE A 37 -10.32 -11.11 -38.14
N ALA A 38 -10.49 -10.71 -39.39
CA ALA A 38 -11.53 -9.82 -39.86
C ALA A 38 -12.94 -10.40 -39.62
N ALA A 39 -13.71 -9.73 -38.77
CA ALA A 39 -15.16 -9.79 -38.74
C ALA A 39 -15.70 -8.37 -39.00
N GLY A 40 -16.48 -8.21 -40.07
CA GLY A 40 -17.21 -7.00 -40.41
C GLY A 40 -17.96 -7.22 -41.73
N ALA A 41 -19.14 -6.65 -41.99
CA ALA A 41 -20.03 -5.79 -41.22
C ALA A 41 -21.34 -5.63 -42.03
N GLY A 42 -22.44 -5.31 -41.34
CA GLY A 42 -23.42 -4.27 -41.71
C GLY A 42 -24.08 -4.27 -43.10
N THR A 43 -25.39 -4.52 -43.07
CA THR A 43 -26.46 -4.25 -44.05
C THR A 43 -26.62 -2.79 -44.51
N GLU A 44 -26.77 -2.56 -45.82
CA GLU A 44 -27.65 -1.56 -46.45
C GLU A 44 -28.28 -2.17 -47.72
N GLU A 45 -29.57 -1.88 -47.95
CA GLU A 45 -30.50 -2.52 -48.90
C GLU A 45 -30.40 -1.96 -50.33
N GLU A 46 -30.42 -2.84 -51.35
CA GLU A 46 -31.03 -2.56 -52.66
C GLU A 46 -31.56 -3.87 -53.30
N GLU A 47 -32.72 -3.80 -53.93
CA GLU A 47 -33.64 -4.90 -54.24
C GLU A 47 -33.41 -5.51 -55.65
N ASN A 48 -33.45 -6.86 -55.72
CA ASN A 48 -33.97 -7.73 -56.82
C ASN A 48 -33.06 -8.14 -58.02
N PRO A 49 -33.27 -9.32 -58.70
CA PRO A 49 -33.78 -10.65 -58.29
C PRO A 49 -32.78 -11.80 -58.57
N LEU A 50 -32.97 -12.94 -57.89
CA LEU A 50 -32.35 -14.25 -58.21
C LEU A 50 -32.76 -14.77 -59.60
N PRO A 51 -31.86 -15.41 -60.38
CA PRO A 51 -32.23 -16.50 -61.27
C PRO A 51 -32.13 -17.84 -60.51
N LYS A 52 -33.18 -18.65 -60.68
CA LYS A 52 -33.36 -19.97 -60.06
C LYS A 52 -32.88 -21.06 -61.03
N ALA A 53 -31.97 -21.89 -60.51
CA ALA A 53 -31.74 -23.31 -60.78
C ALA A 53 -31.79 -23.83 -62.22
N GLU A 54 -30.64 -24.31 -62.70
CA GLU A 54 -30.57 -25.54 -63.49
C GLU A 54 -29.46 -26.45 -62.93
N ASP A 55 -29.83 -27.72 -62.86
CA ASP A 55 -29.13 -28.92 -62.40
C ASP A 55 -27.92 -29.23 -63.29
N ASP A 56 -26.75 -29.55 -62.71
CA ASP A 56 -25.83 -30.53 -63.29
C ASP A 56 -24.72 -30.93 -62.29
N ASN A 57 -24.73 -32.22 -62.00
CA ASN A 57 -23.77 -33.07 -61.28
C ASN A 57 -22.28 -32.68 -61.37
N ASP A 58 -21.56 -32.73 -60.22
CA ASP A 58 -20.42 -33.63 -60.05
C ASP A 58 -19.87 -33.63 -58.60
N ASP A 59 -20.27 -34.66 -57.86
CA ASP A 59 -19.38 -35.64 -57.25
C ASP A 59 -18.04 -35.15 -56.62
N PHE A 60 -18.11 -34.44 -55.49
CA PHE A 60 -16.98 -34.39 -54.53
C PHE A 60 -17.40 -34.92 -53.15
N ALA A 61 -18.10 -36.06 -53.14
CA ALA A 61 -18.33 -36.87 -51.96
C ALA A 61 -17.62 -38.20 -52.15
N GLY A 62 -16.33 -38.31 -51.79
CA GLY A 62 -15.69 -39.63 -51.91
C GLY A 62 -14.19 -39.81 -51.73
N PHE A 63 -13.39 -38.82 -51.32
CA PHE A 63 -11.97 -39.09 -51.01
C PHE A 63 -11.72 -39.18 -49.50
N THR A 64 -12.18 -40.26 -48.88
CA THR A 64 -11.59 -40.72 -47.62
C THR A 64 -10.19 -41.24 -47.95
N VAL A 65 -9.18 -40.37 -47.86
CA VAL A 65 -7.77 -40.81 -47.86
C VAL A 65 -7.63 -41.84 -46.74
N PRO A 66 -7.27 -43.10 -47.01
CA PRO A 66 -6.96 -44.01 -45.92
C PRO A 66 -5.84 -43.38 -45.11
N LYS A 67 -6.08 -43.15 -43.81
CA LYS A 67 -5.08 -42.67 -42.85
C LYS A 67 -3.94 -43.70 -42.84
N GLN A 68 -2.95 -43.49 -43.69
CA GLN A 68 -1.72 -44.25 -43.63
C GLN A 68 -1.15 -43.97 -42.25
N VAL A 69 -1.18 -44.98 -41.38
CA VAL A 69 -0.47 -44.96 -40.11
C VAL A 69 1.01 -45.11 -40.45
N THR A 70 1.59 -44.07 -41.04
CA THR A 70 3.03 -43.94 -41.11
C THR A 70 3.48 -43.55 -39.71
N GLU A 71 4.22 -44.44 -39.05
CA GLU A 71 4.89 -44.13 -37.79
C GLU A 71 5.57 -42.76 -37.92
N GLU A 72 5.29 -41.85 -36.98
CA GLU A 72 5.81 -40.48 -37.06
C GLU A 72 7.34 -40.54 -37.26
N PRO A 73 7.91 -39.83 -38.25
CA PRO A 73 9.35 -39.84 -38.48
C PRO A 73 10.09 -39.50 -37.19
N GLU A 74 11.11 -40.30 -36.81
CA GLU A 74 11.79 -40.15 -35.50
C GLU A 74 12.32 -38.73 -35.23
N LYS A 75 12.63 -37.97 -36.29
CA LYS A 75 13.03 -36.57 -36.20
C LYS A 75 11.91 -35.66 -35.67
N ILE A 76 10.67 -35.88 -36.12
CA ILE A 76 9.49 -35.14 -35.66
C ILE A 76 9.14 -35.56 -34.23
N ARG A 77 9.30 -36.84 -33.90
CA ARG A 77 9.11 -37.34 -32.53
C ARG A 77 10.08 -36.65 -31.56
N LYS A 78 11.38 -36.65 -31.88
CA LYS A 78 12.41 -35.95 -31.10
C LYS A 78 12.13 -34.45 -30.99
N TRP A 79 11.73 -33.80 -32.08
CA TRP A 79 11.37 -32.38 -32.05
C TRP A 79 10.17 -32.08 -31.14
N ARG A 80 9.13 -32.92 -31.16
CA ARG A 80 7.97 -32.77 -30.26
C ARG A 80 8.34 -33.02 -28.80
N GLU A 81 9.17 -34.02 -28.53
CA GLU A 81 9.69 -34.30 -27.18
C GLU A 81 10.53 -33.11 -26.66
N ASP A 82 11.42 -32.56 -27.49
CA ASP A 82 12.25 -31.40 -27.14
C ASP A 82 11.41 -30.12 -26.94
N GLN A 83 10.43 -29.87 -27.82
CA GLN A 83 9.51 -28.73 -27.66
C GLN A 83 8.65 -28.87 -26.41
N LYS A 84 8.08 -30.04 -26.17
CA LYS A 84 7.28 -30.32 -24.97
C LYS A 84 8.10 -30.09 -23.71
N THR A 85 9.34 -30.59 -23.69
CA THR A 85 10.25 -30.41 -22.55
C THR A 85 10.56 -28.92 -22.33
N ARG A 86 10.81 -28.16 -23.41
CA ARG A 86 11.06 -26.72 -23.32
C ARG A 86 9.85 -25.92 -22.83
N LEU A 87 8.64 -26.31 -23.22
CA LEU A 87 7.40 -25.70 -22.71
C LEU A 87 7.24 -26.01 -21.22
N GLU A 88 7.38 -27.28 -20.83
CA GLU A 88 7.27 -27.70 -19.43
C GLU A 88 8.31 -27.01 -18.53
N GLU A 89 9.52 -26.77 -19.03
CA GLU A 89 10.54 -26.00 -18.31
C GLU A 89 10.13 -24.53 -18.12
N LYS A 90 9.54 -23.89 -19.12
CA LYS A 90 9.02 -22.53 -19.01
C LYS A 90 7.85 -22.44 -18.04
N ASP A 91 6.89 -23.36 -18.14
CA ASP A 91 5.74 -23.42 -17.25
C ASP A 91 6.21 -23.57 -15.79
N ARG A 92 7.21 -24.43 -15.56
CA ARG A 92 7.83 -24.61 -14.24
C ARG A 92 8.54 -23.35 -13.74
N GLU A 93 9.24 -22.60 -14.59
CA GLU A 93 9.86 -21.33 -14.19
C GLU A 93 8.82 -20.26 -13.86
N GLU A 94 7.72 -20.20 -14.62
CA GLU A 94 6.61 -19.29 -14.37
C GLU A 94 5.90 -19.62 -13.04
N GLU A 95 5.63 -20.90 -12.78
CA GLU A 95 5.07 -21.35 -11.50
C GLU A 95 6.01 -20.99 -10.33
N ARG A 96 7.31 -21.22 -10.49
CA ARG A 96 8.30 -20.89 -9.46
C ARG A 96 8.31 -19.39 -9.15
N LYS A 97 8.33 -18.53 -10.17
CA LYS A 97 8.27 -17.06 -9.99
C LYS A 97 6.97 -16.62 -9.32
N LYS A 98 5.86 -17.25 -9.68
CA LYS A 98 4.55 -16.97 -9.08
C LYS A 98 4.53 -17.33 -7.59
N ASP A 99 5.13 -18.46 -7.22
CA ASP A 99 5.23 -18.89 -5.83
C ASP A 99 6.21 -18.02 -5.03
N GLU A 100 7.35 -17.65 -5.61
CA GLU A 100 8.29 -16.68 -5.02
C GLU A 100 7.60 -15.34 -4.74
N LEU A 101 6.79 -14.82 -5.67
CA LEU A 101 6.02 -13.58 -5.48
C LEU A 101 4.97 -13.72 -4.37
N ARG A 102 4.26 -14.85 -4.30
CA ARG A 102 3.29 -15.11 -3.23
C ARG A 102 3.96 -15.20 -1.87
N GLU A 103 5.10 -15.89 -1.80
CA GLU A 103 5.85 -16.01 -0.56
C GLU A 103 6.41 -14.67 -0.11
N GLN A 104 6.93 -13.88 -1.05
CA GLN A 104 7.41 -12.53 -0.77
C GLN A 104 6.28 -11.63 -0.24
N ALA A 105 5.11 -11.65 -0.89
CA ALA A 105 3.94 -10.89 -0.43
C ALA A 105 3.47 -11.34 0.95
N ARG A 106 3.46 -12.66 1.21
CA ARG A 106 3.13 -13.21 2.54
C ARG A 106 4.12 -12.73 3.59
N LYS A 107 5.42 -12.81 3.30
CA LYS A 107 6.49 -12.40 4.22
C LYS A 107 6.42 -10.90 4.52
N GLU A 108 6.21 -10.08 3.50
CA GLU A 108 6.08 -8.63 3.67
C GLU A 108 4.87 -8.27 4.56
N LEU A 109 3.75 -8.97 4.37
CA LEU A 109 2.58 -8.80 5.23
C LEU A 109 2.87 -9.20 6.68
N GLU A 110 3.53 -10.34 6.90
CA GLU A 110 3.94 -10.77 8.24
C GLU A 110 4.90 -9.78 8.90
N ASP A 111 5.89 -9.28 8.15
CA ASP A 111 6.86 -8.30 8.66
C ASP A 111 6.20 -6.95 8.96
N TRP A 112 5.20 -6.54 8.17
CA TRP A 112 4.39 -5.36 8.46
C TRP A 112 3.63 -5.51 9.78
N TYR A 113 2.99 -6.67 10.01
CA TYR A 113 2.29 -6.91 11.28
C TYR A 113 3.23 -6.92 12.48
N LYS A 114 4.42 -7.53 12.36
CA LYS A 114 5.44 -7.48 13.43
C LYS A 114 5.85 -6.04 13.73
N HIS A 115 6.17 -5.26 12.69
CA HIS A 115 6.57 -3.86 12.86
C HIS A 115 5.44 -3.02 13.47
N HIS A 116 4.20 -3.25 13.06
CA HIS A 116 3.03 -2.58 13.60
C HIS A 116 2.82 -2.92 15.08
N GLU A 117 2.89 -4.20 15.45
CA GLU A 117 2.81 -4.65 16.83
C GLU A 117 3.93 -4.05 17.69
N GLU A 118 5.17 -4.06 17.20
CA GLU A 118 6.29 -3.42 17.88
C GLU A 118 6.07 -1.92 18.08
N THR A 119 5.56 -1.22 17.07
CA THR A 119 5.28 0.22 17.14
C THR A 119 4.21 0.52 18.18
N ILE A 120 3.14 -0.27 18.20
CA ILE A 120 2.08 -0.18 19.21
C ILE A 120 2.65 -0.48 20.60
N SER A 121 3.47 -1.52 20.74
CA SER A 121 4.08 -1.92 22.01
C SER A 121 5.01 -0.84 22.54
N LYS A 122 5.88 -0.28 21.68
CA LYS A 122 6.77 0.85 21.98
C LYS A 122 5.98 2.08 22.40
N THR A 123 4.92 2.45 21.67
CA THR A 123 4.05 3.58 22.02
C THR A 123 3.35 3.37 23.36
N LYS A 124 2.78 2.18 23.59
CA LYS A 124 2.17 1.82 24.88
C LYS A 124 3.18 1.89 26.02
N ALA A 125 4.40 1.39 25.82
CA ALA A 125 5.45 1.43 26.82
C ALA A 125 5.90 2.86 27.11
N ALA A 126 6.09 3.69 26.08
CA ALA A 126 6.43 5.10 26.20
C ALA A 126 5.34 5.86 26.98
N ASN A 127 4.07 5.67 26.66
CA ASN A 127 2.95 6.29 27.37
C ASN A 127 2.90 5.86 28.84
N ARG A 128 3.09 4.56 29.13
CA ARG A 128 3.17 4.08 30.52
C ARG A 128 4.36 4.66 31.27
N ASN A 129 5.50 4.81 30.62
CA ASN A 129 6.69 5.39 31.24
C ASN A 129 6.52 6.89 31.48
N ALA A 130 5.96 7.61 30.51
CA ALA A 130 5.63 9.03 30.65
C ALA A 130 4.63 9.27 31.79
N GLU A 131 3.60 8.43 31.91
CA GLU A 131 2.66 8.49 33.04
C GLU A 131 3.36 8.22 34.37
N LYS A 132 4.20 7.18 34.46
CA LYS A 132 4.98 6.90 35.67
C LYS A 132 5.89 8.07 36.06
N GLN A 133 6.54 8.70 35.10
CA GLN A 133 7.39 9.88 35.33
C GLN A 133 6.55 11.08 35.77
N PHE A 134 5.41 11.32 35.12
CA PHE A 134 4.48 12.39 35.48
C PHE A 134 3.95 12.24 36.90
N VAL A 135 3.54 11.02 37.28
CA VAL A 135 3.08 10.71 38.65
C VAL A 135 4.22 10.88 39.66
N ALA A 136 5.42 10.35 39.37
CA ALA A 136 6.57 10.48 40.26
C ALA A 136 6.95 11.95 40.50
N GLU A 137 7.02 12.78 39.45
CA GLU A 137 7.28 14.22 39.56
C GLU A 137 6.19 14.97 40.35
N THR A 138 4.97 14.44 40.38
CA THR A 138 3.83 15.03 41.11
C THR A 138 3.82 14.63 42.59
N ASP A 139 4.12 13.37 42.89
CA ASP A 139 4.09 12.78 44.24
C ASP A 139 5.32 13.13 45.10
N GLU A 140 6.43 13.56 44.48
CA GLU A 140 7.62 14.04 45.19
C GLU A 140 7.33 15.42 45.81
N ILE A 141 6.59 15.41 46.93
CA ILE A 141 6.23 16.58 47.72
C ILE A 141 7.22 16.71 48.88
N GLU A 142 8.41 17.21 48.57
CA GLU A 142 9.37 17.61 49.59
C GLU A 142 9.04 19.03 50.09
N PRO A 143 8.96 19.25 51.43
CA PRO A 143 8.75 20.57 52.01
C PRO A 143 9.82 21.57 51.56
N GLY A 144 9.42 22.67 50.91
CA GLY A 144 10.30 23.70 50.37
C GLY A 144 10.36 23.79 48.83
N THR A 145 9.77 22.83 48.11
CA THR A 145 9.72 22.80 46.63
C THR A 145 8.42 23.38 46.04
N GLU A 146 7.52 23.93 46.87
CA GLU A 146 6.15 24.27 46.48
C GLU A 146 6.10 25.39 45.43
N TRP A 147 6.93 26.43 45.59
CA TRP A 147 7.01 27.52 44.63
C TRP A 147 7.67 27.10 43.31
N GLU A 148 8.60 26.14 43.36
CA GLU A 148 9.18 25.56 42.15
C GLU A 148 8.13 24.74 41.37
N ARG A 149 7.29 23.97 42.06
CA ARG A 149 6.15 23.25 41.45
C ARG A 149 5.12 24.21 40.84
N ILE A 150 4.71 25.25 41.57
CA ILE A 150 3.78 26.26 41.07
C ILE A 150 4.34 26.94 39.82
N ALA A 151 5.62 27.30 39.83
CA ALA A 151 6.27 27.90 38.68
C ALA A 151 6.35 26.95 37.48
N LYS A 152 6.63 25.65 37.65
CA LYS A 152 6.63 24.66 36.56
C LYS A 152 5.27 24.59 35.84
N LEU A 153 4.17 24.77 36.56
CA LEU A 153 2.80 24.77 36.00
C LEU A 153 2.39 26.11 35.38
N CYS A 154 3.14 27.18 35.65
CA CYS A 154 2.84 28.51 35.13
C CYS A 154 3.54 28.74 33.79
N ASP A 155 2.75 29.13 32.78
CA ASP A 155 3.31 29.56 31.50
C ASP A 155 3.85 30.99 31.61
N PHE A 156 5.17 31.13 31.51
CA PHE A 156 5.88 32.42 31.53
C PHE A 156 6.12 33.01 30.14
N ASN A 157 5.71 32.33 29.06
CA ASN A 157 5.85 32.90 27.73
C ASN A 157 4.87 34.08 27.57
N PRO A 158 5.36 35.28 27.24
CA PRO A 158 4.50 36.44 27.03
C PRO A 158 3.58 36.29 25.81
N LYS A 159 3.92 35.42 24.85
CA LYS A 159 3.20 35.26 23.58
C LYS A 159 2.04 34.24 23.64
N THR A 160 2.04 33.37 24.63
CA THR A 160 1.03 32.29 24.78
C THR A 160 -0.17 32.73 25.62
N ASN A 161 -0.10 33.91 26.24
CA ASN A 161 -1.17 34.39 27.10
C ASN A 161 -2.38 34.82 26.25
N LYS A 162 -3.40 33.97 26.20
CA LYS A 162 -4.70 34.25 25.54
C LYS A 162 -5.68 34.97 26.47
N SER A 163 -5.31 35.25 27.72
CA SER A 163 -6.15 35.94 28.69
C SER A 163 -6.19 37.45 28.43
N SER A 164 -7.37 38.06 28.53
CA SER A 164 -7.53 39.52 28.44
C SER A 164 -7.00 40.27 29.67
N LYS A 165 -6.70 39.55 30.76
CA LYS A 165 -6.21 40.13 32.00
C LYS A 165 -4.69 40.17 32.00
N ASP A 166 -4.12 41.26 32.50
CA ASP A 166 -2.68 41.36 32.73
C ASP A 166 -2.28 40.51 33.95
N ILE A 167 -1.52 39.45 33.68
CA ILE A 167 -1.02 38.49 34.69
C ILE A 167 0.47 38.77 34.98
N SER A 168 1.07 39.82 34.42
CA SER A 168 2.50 40.11 34.54
C SER A 168 2.96 40.27 35.99
N ARG A 169 2.16 40.96 36.82
CA ARG A 169 2.44 41.10 38.26
C ARG A 169 2.42 39.74 38.99
N MET A 170 1.44 38.89 38.68
CA MET A 170 1.32 37.56 39.27
C MET A 170 2.50 36.66 38.87
N ARG A 171 2.86 36.66 37.58
CA ARG A 171 4.04 35.94 37.05
C ARG A 171 5.33 36.38 37.76
N SER A 172 5.51 37.70 37.95
CA SER A 172 6.66 38.25 38.66
C SER A 172 6.72 37.79 40.12
N ILE A 173 5.60 37.81 40.83
CA ILE A 173 5.51 37.32 42.22
C ILE A 173 5.85 35.83 42.31
N ILE A 174 5.32 34.99 41.41
CA ILE A 174 5.60 33.54 41.40
C ILE A 174 7.08 33.26 41.13
N LEU A 175 7.71 33.99 40.19
CA LEU A 175 9.14 33.89 39.92
C LEU A 175 9.99 34.31 41.12
N GLN A 176 9.62 35.40 41.80
CA GLN A 176 10.32 35.86 42.99
C GLN A 176 10.25 34.83 44.11
N LEU A 177 9.08 34.20 44.31
CA LEU A 177 8.90 33.18 45.35
C LEU A 177 9.59 31.86 45.01
N LYS A 178 9.79 31.55 43.72
CA LYS A 178 10.66 30.45 43.27
C LYS A 178 12.13 30.71 43.60
N GLN A 179 12.62 31.93 43.35
CA GLN A 179 14.03 32.29 43.57
C GLN A 179 14.35 32.49 45.05
N ASN A 180 13.41 33.05 45.80
CA ASN A 180 13.53 33.39 47.21
C ASN A 180 12.32 32.83 47.98
N PRO A 181 12.35 31.53 48.36
CA PRO A 181 11.26 30.92 49.10
C PRO A 181 11.09 31.57 50.49
N LEU A 182 9.84 31.72 50.93
CA LEU A 182 9.53 32.31 52.24
C LEU A 182 10.05 31.39 53.34
N GLN A 183 10.88 31.91 54.24
CA GLN A 183 11.34 31.13 55.38
C GLN A 183 10.15 30.88 56.34
N ALA A 184 9.89 29.61 56.65
CA ALA A 184 8.84 29.24 57.59
C ALA A 184 9.15 29.83 58.97
N THR A 185 8.40 30.85 59.37
CA THR A 185 8.49 31.40 60.73
C THR A 185 7.86 30.41 61.69
N LYS A 186 8.68 29.70 62.47
CA LYS A 186 8.19 28.94 63.63
C LYS A 186 7.57 29.95 64.59
N LYS A 187 6.23 30.03 64.62
CA LYS A 187 5.53 30.72 65.70
C LYS A 187 5.90 29.99 67.01
N VAL A 188 6.61 30.71 67.88
CA VAL A 188 6.90 30.34 69.27
C VAL A 188 5.60 30.39 70.07
#